data_AF-A0A1I6VYF3-F1
#
_entry.id   AF-A0A1I6VYF3-F1
#
_cell.length_a   1.000
_cell.length_b   1.000
_cell.length_c   1.000
_cell.angle_alpha   90.00
_cell.angle_beta   90.00
_cell.angle_gamma   90.00
#
_symmetry.space_group_name_H-M   'P 1'
#
loop_
_entity.id
_entity.type
_entity.pdbx_description
1 polymer ?
#
loop_
_entity_poly.entity_id
_entity_poly.type
_entity_poly.pdbx_seq_one_letter_code
_entity_poly.pdbx_strand_id
1 'polypeptide(L)'
;MNPVNDYVKEDLNILFVGFNPSIRSSETGHHFANPNNRFWKILYEAGLTPKKYEASEDYKLLDLDMGLTNIVARPTKAADEITKEEYKEGKEILK
;
A
#
# COMPACT_ATOMS: atom_id res chain seq x y z
N MET A 1 -3.57 -15.35 -7.01
CA MET A 1 -3.27 -13.98 -6.56
C MET A 1 -2.66 -14.09 -5.18
N ASN A 2 -1.52 -13.43 -4.96
CA ASN A 2 -0.92 -13.32 -3.63
C ASN A 2 -1.62 -12.15 -2.92
N PRO A 3 -2.15 -12.34 -1.70
CA PRO A 3 -2.66 -11.23 -0.93
C PRO A 3 -1.53 -10.21 -0.70
N VAL A 4 -1.83 -8.92 -0.87
CA VAL A 4 -0.89 -7.87 -0.47
C VAL A 4 -1.05 -7.70 1.02
N ASN A 5 -0.04 -8.11 1.79
CA ASN A 5 -0.10 -8.10 3.25
C ASN A 5 -0.01 -6.67 3.78
N ASP A 6 -0.73 -6.42 4.88
CA ASP A 6 -0.56 -5.19 5.64
C ASP A 6 0.80 -5.19 6.38
N TYR A 7 1.47 -4.05 6.35
CA TYR A 7 2.66 -3.78 7.13
C TYR A 7 2.29 -2.75 8.19
N VAL A 8 1.88 -3.23 9.35
CA VAL A 8 1.44 -2.41 10.49
C VAL A 8 2.13 -2.92 11.75
N LYS A 9 2.60 -1.99 12.58
CA LYS A 9 3.12 -2.25 13.93
C LYS A 9 2.68 -1.11 14.86
N GLU A 10 2.88 -1.30 16.16
CA GLU A 10 2.72 -0.22 17.14
C GLU A 10 3.74 0.91 16.89
N ASP A 11 3.41 2.12 17.33
CA ASP A 11 4.29 3.30 17.29
C ASP A 11 4.80 3.72 15.89
N LEU A 12 3.99 3.53 14.84
CA LEU A 12 4.28 4.10 13.53
C LEU A 12 4.18 5.63 13.53
N ASN A 13 5.15 6.28 12.90
CA ASN A 13 5.11 7.72 12.63
C ASN A 13 4.17 8.06 11.47
N ILE A 14 4.10 7.18 10.45
CA ILE A 14 3.26 7.37 9.26
C ILE A 14 2.61 6.03 8.88
N LEU A 15 1.32 6.04 8.55
CA LEU A 15 0.63 4.93 7.91
C LEU A 15 0.12 5.37 6.53
N PHE A 16 0.61 4.74 5.47
CA PHE A 16 0.09 4.96 4.13
C PHE A 16 -1.08 4.02 3.87
N VAL A 17 -2.25 4.59 3.55
CA VAL A 17 -3.47 3.85 3.21
C VAL A 17 -3.74 4.00 1.72
N GLY A 18 -3.49 2.92 0.96
CA GLY A 18 -3.88 2.82 -0.44
C GLY A 18 -5.39 2.59 -0.60
N PHE A 19 -5.91 2.78 -1.81
CA PHE A 19 -7.31 2.45 -2.09
C PHE A 19 -7.53 0.94 -2.08
N ASN A 20 -6.85 0.24 -2.98
CA ASN A 20 -6.87 -1.20 -3.10
C ASN A 20 -5.66 -1.68 -3.92
N PRO A 21 -5.33 -2.97 -3.88
CA PRO A 21 -4.27 -3.52 -4.73
C PRO A 21 -4.58 -3.37 -6.22
N SER A 22 -3.59 -2.89 -6.99
CA SER A 22 -3.63 -3.10 -8.45
C SER A 22 -3.49 -4.59 -8.79
N ILE A 23 -3.90 -5.00 -9.99
CA ILE A 23 -3.66 -6.37 -10.48
C ILE A 23 -2.21 -6.81 -10.28
N ARG A 24 -1.24 -5.96 -10.67
CA ARG A 24 0.18 -6.29 -10.52
C ARG A 24 0.60 -6.44 -9.06
N SER A 25 0.13 -5.53 -8.19
CA SER A 25 0.38 -5.66 -6.74
C SER A 25 -0.17 -6.97 -6.18
N SER A 26 -1.34 -7.40 -6.64
CA SER A 26 -1.92 -8.68 -6.24
C SER A 26 -1.24 -9.90 -6.88
N GLU A 27 -0.57 -9.76 -8.02
CA GLU A 27 0.27 -10.81 -8.59
C GLU A 27 1.58 -10.95 -7.81
N THR A 28 2.22 -9.83 -7.46
CA THR A 28 3.52 -9.83 -6.79
C THR A 28 3.45 -9.92 -5.27
N GLY A 29 2.30 -9.64 -4.67
CA GLY A 29 2.13 -9.56 -3.21
C GLY A 29 2.76 -8.30 -2.59
N HIS A 30 3.01 -7.26 -3.39
CA HIS A 30 3.75 -6.06 -2.97
C HIS A 30 2.97 -4.78 -3.21
N HIS A 31 3.09 -3.84 -2.26
CA HIS A 31 2.43 -2.54 -2.35
C HIS A 31 3.01 -1.69 -3.48
N PHE A 32 2.12 -1.00 -4.20
CA PHE A 32 2.48 -0.05 -5.26
C PHE A 32 3.44 -0.62 -6.34
N ALA A 33 3.30 -1.91 -6.69
CA ALA A 33 4.21 -2.62 -7.60
C ALA A 33 4.03 -2.28 -9.09
N ASN A 34 2.99 -1.53 -9.46
CA ASN A 34 2.80 -1.04 -10.83
C ASN A 34 3.94 -0.06 -11.21
N PRO A 35 4.69 -0.29 -12.30
CA PRO A 35 5.80 0.58 -12.71
C PRO A 35 5.38 2.03 -12.98
N ASN A 36 4.10 2.26 -13.30
CA ASN A 36 3.54 3.60 -13.48
C ASN A 36 3.15 4.28 -12.16
N ASN A 37 3.14 3.53 -11.05
CA ASN A 37 2.89 4.10 -9.73
C ASN A 37 4.14 4.86 -9.25
N ARG A 38 3.93 6.09 -8.78
CA ARG A 38 5.02 7.00 -8.38
C ARG A 38 5.34 6.94 -6.89
N PHE A 39 4.66 6.14 -6.09
CA PHE A 39 4.80 6.08 -4.63
C PHE A 39 6.26 6.01 -4.19
N TRP A 40 6.99 4.98 -4.63
CA TRP A 40 8.39 4.76 -4.25
C TRP A 40 9.34 5.88 -4.70
N LYS A 41 9.08 6.47 -5.87
CA LYS A 41 9.84 7.61 -6.37
C LYS A 41 9.60 8.85 -5.52
N ILE A 42 8.33 9.17 -5.25
CA ILE A 42 7.94 10.35 -4.46
C ILE A 42 8.43 10.21 -3.02
N LEU A 43 8.30 9.04 -2.42
CA LEU A 43 8.75 8.77 -1.05
C LEU A 43 10.25 9.06 -0.88
N TYR A 44 11.06 8.71 -1.88
CA TYR A 44 12.49 9.03 -1.90
C TYR A 44 12.76 10.51 -2.18
N GLU A 45 12.14 11.08 -3.23
CA GLU A 45 12.36 12.48 -3.61
C GLU A 45 11.89 13.48 -2.53
N ALA A 46 10.90 13.10 -1.72
CA ALA A 46 10.45 13.87 -0.56
C ALA A 46 11.38 13.76 0.65
N GLY A 47 12.41 12.91 0.61
CA GLY A 47 13.34 12.70 1.72
C GLY A 47 12.82 11.84 2.87
N LEU A 48 11.69 11.14 2.68
CA LEU A 48 11.12 10.23 3.70
C LEU A 48 11.86 8.90 3.80
N THR A 49 12.65 8.56 2.78
CA THR A 49 13.47 7.33 2.75
C THR A 49 14.91 7.64 2.37
N PRO A 50 15.90 6.91 2.92
CA PRO A 50 17.32 7.14 2.63
C PRO A 50 17.72 6.73 1.20
N LYS A 51 16.92 5.87 0.56
CA LYS A 51 17.09 5.42 -0.83
C LYS A 51 15.72 5.22 -1.46
N LYS A 52 15.67 5.14 -2.78
CA LYS A 52 14.49 4.63 -3.48
C LYS A 52 14.41 3.11 -3.28
N TYR A 53 13.39 2.66 -2.56
CA TYR A 53 13.09 1.23 -2.38
C TYR A 53 12.35 0.68 -3.60
N GLU A 54 12.57 -0.59 -3.89
CA GLU A 54 11.74 -1.34 -4.83
C GLU A 54 10.48 -1.86 -4.12
N ALA A 55 9.40 -2.13 -4.87
CA ALA A 55 8.15 -2.63 -4.28
C ALA A 55 8.35 -3.93 -3.50
N SER A 56 9.29 -4.79 -3.92
CA SER A 56 9.63 -6.02 -3.19
C SER A 56 10.32 -5.81 -1.85
N GLU A 57 10.69 -4.57 -1.53
CA GLU A 57 11.29 -4.16 -0.27
C GLU A 57 10.30 -3.42 0.64
N ASP A 58 9.01 -3.45 0.32
CA ASP A 58 7.95 -2.72 1.02
C ASP A 58 7.91 -2.95 2.53
N TYR A 59 8.13 -4.19 2.96
CA TYR A 59 8.24 -4.57 4.37
C TYR A 59 9.31 -3.77 5.16
N LYS A 60 10.34 -3.25 4.49
CA LYS A 60 11.43 -2.48 5.14
C LYS A 60 10.99 -1.08 5.57
N LEU A 61 9.83 -0.59 5.14
CA LEU A 61 9.30 0.68 5.64
C LEU A 61 9.00 0.61 7.15
N LEU A 62 8.71 -0.58 7.68
CA LEU A 62 8.53 -0.78 9.12
C LEU A 62 9.79 -0.47 9.92
N ASP A 63 10.98 -0.65 9.34
CA ASP A 63 12.25 -0.28 9.98
C ASP A 63 12.43 1.24 10.10
N LEU A 64 11.62 2.01 9.38
CA LEU A 64 11.59 3.47 9.35
C LEU A 64 10.34 4.04 10.04
N ASP A 65 9.63 3.21 10.82
CA ASP A 65 8.36 3.54 11.48
C ASP A 65 7.28 4.03 10.51
N MET A 66 7.29 3.49 9.28
CA MET A 66 6.27 3.74 8.27
C MET A 66 5.54 2.45 7.90
N GLY A 67 4.21 2.48 7.92
CA GLY A 67 3.35 1.34 7.60
C GLY A 67 2.65 1.47 6.25
N LEU A 68 2.11 0.35 5.76
CA LEU A 68 1.38 0.23 4.50
C LEU A 68 0.13 -0.64 4.69
N THR A 69 -1.01 -0.16 4.22
CA THR A 69 -2.26 -0.93 4.16
C THR A 69 -3.15 -0.42 3.01
N ASN A 70 -4.29 -1.06 2.78
CA ASN A 70 -5.33 -0.60 1.85
C ASN A 70 -6.68 -0.53 2.54
N ILE A 71 -7.51 0.45 2.19
CA ILE A 71 -8.89 0.51 2.68
C ILE A 71 -9.76 -0.60 2.09
N VAL A 72 -9.51 -1.03 0.85
CA VAL A 72 -10.22 -2.16 0.22
C VAL A 72 -9.26 -3.27 -0.15
N ALA A 73 -9.56 -4.49 0.29
CA ALA A 73 -8.69 -5.65 0.06
C ALA A 73 -8.77 -6.19 -1.38
N ARG A 74 -9.92 -6.03 -2.05
CA ARG A 74 -10.17 -6.62 -3.38
C ARG A 74 -9.32 -5.90 -4.45
N PRO A 75 -8.51 -6.63 -5.24
CA PRO A 75 -7.78 -6.04 -6.35
C PRO A 75 -8.69 -5.62 -7.50
N THR A 76 -8.39 -4.48 -8.15
CA THR A 76 -9.06 -4.02 -9.37
C THR A 76 -8.07 -3.51 -10.41
N LYS A 77 -8.53 -3.29 -11.66
CA LYS A 77 -7.70 -2.64 -12.68
C LYS A 77 -7.69 -1.13 -12.50
N ALA A 78 -8.83 -0.56 -12.09
CA ALA A 78 -8.99 0.85 -11.80
C ALA A 78 -9.73 1.08 -10.47
N ALA A 79 -9.40 2.18 -9.79
CA ALA A 79 -9.96 2.49 -8.47
C ALA A 79 -11.45 2.87 -8.51
N ASP A 80 -11.99 3.25 -9.67
CA ASP A 80 -13.41 3.53 -9.88
C ASP A 80 -14.29 2.26 -9.92
N GLU A 81 -13.67 1.07 -9.96
CA GLU A 81 -14.34 -0.23 -9.80
C GLU A 81 -14.61 -0.60 -8.32
N ILE A 82 -14.18 0.23 -7.36
CA ILE A 82 -14.42 0.04 -5.94
C ILE A 82 -15.81 0.56 -5.58
N THR A 83 -16.62 -0.27 -4.95
CA THR A 83 -17.98 0.08 -4.56
C THR A 83 -18.01 0.91 -3.26
N LYS A 84 -19.13 1.62 -3.03
CA LYS A 84 -19.33 2.36 -1.78
C LYS A 84 -19.39 1.43 -0.57
N GLU A 85 -19.92 0.24 -0.78
CA GLU A 85 -20.07 -0.82 0.22
C GLU A 85 -18.69 -1.31 0.68
N GLU A 86 -17.77 -1.55 -0.26
CA GLU A 86 -16.40 -1.94 0.06
C GLU A 86 -15.66 -0.85 0.83
N TYR A 87 -15.84 0.43 0.46
CA TYR A 87 -15.26 1.52 1.25
C TYR A 87 -15.84 1.59 2.67
N LYS A 88 -17.14 1.32 2.84
CA LYS A 88 -17.77 1.29 4.17
C LYS A 88 -17.21 0.16 5.02
N GLU A 89 -17.11 -1.05 4.45
CA GLU A 89 -16.51 -2.21 5.11
C GLU A 89 -15.06 -1.93 5.52
N GLY A 90 -14.25 -1.46 4.57
CA GLY A 90 -12.86 -1.08 4.80
C GLY A 90 -12.66 -0.05 5.90
N LYS A 91 -13.54 0.96 5.94
CA LYS A 91 -13.54 1.97 7.01
C LYS A 91 -13.79 1.35 8.38
N GLU A 92 -14.70 0.39 8.51
CA GLU A 92 -14.97 -0.26 9.79
C GLU A 92 -13.80 -1.15 10.24
N ILE A 93 -13.07 -1.75 9.30
CA ILE A 93 -11.87 -2.56 9.58
C ILE A 93 -10.68 -1.69 10.03
N LEU A 94 -10.48 -0.52 9.42
CA LEU A 94 -9.34 0.37 9.70
C LEU A 94 -9.48 1.25 10.96
N LYS A 95 -10.61 1.17 11.68
CA LYS A 95 -10.83 1.93 12.92
C LYS A 95 -9.92 1.47 14.06
#